data_AF-A0A8J5GV15-F1
#
_entry.id   AF-A0A8J5GV15-F1
#
_cell.length_a   1.000
_cell.length_b   1.000
_cell.length_c   1.000
_cell.angle_alpha   90.00
_cell.angle_beta   90.00
_cell.angle_gamma   90.00
#
_symmetry.space_group_name_H-M   'P 1'
#
loop_
_entity.id
_entity.type
_entity.pdbx_description
1 polymer ?
#
loop_
_entity_poly.entity_id
_entity_poly.type
_entity_poly.pdbx_seq_one_letter_code
_entity_poly.pdbx_strand_id
1 'polypeptide(L)'
;MGWNRLAGAAIVAPVSNYWWRGFPSNLSKEAYNLQFLQDKWAVGVAHYAPWLTYWWNTQKLFPGLSVIYKRADGFSSADLKVFPKLALREQYAAQVRQQGEYLSLHRDMIIGFGHWEFSPLELDNPFPNNEGSVHLWHGTEDTIVPFSLSRYISQKLSWIQFHEVPDAGHMFPLADGMSDVIVEALLLGKK
;
A
#
# COMPACT_ATOMS: atom_id res chain seq x y z
N MET A 1 -2.52 15.24 31.80
CA MET A 1 -1.87 15.09 30.49
C MET A 1 -2.93 14.60 29.53
N GLY A 2 -3.50 15.49 28.71
CA GLY A 2 -4.55 15.13 27.77
C GLY A 2 -3.96 14.39 26.58
N TRP A 3 -4.49 13.20 26.28
CA TRP A 3 -4.16 12.47 25.07
C TRP A 3 -4.50 13.34 23.86
N ASN A 4 -3.53 13.62 22.99
CA ASN A 4 -3.77 14.28 21.72
C ASN A 4 -4.77 13.41 20.93
N ARG A 5 -5.99 13.92 20.71
CA ARG A 5 -6.96 13.26 19.81
C ARG A 5 -6.44 13.45 18.38
N LEU A 6 -6.37 12.36 17.62
CA LEU A 6 -6.06 12.43 16.19
C LEU A 6 -7.20 13.16 15.48
N ALA A 7 -6.88 14.12 14.60
CA ALA A 7 -7.87 14.81 13.76
C ALA A 7 -8.46 13.90 12.67
N GLY A 8 -7.76 12.82 12.34
CA GLY A 8 -8.14 11.87 11.30
C GLY A 8 -6.96 11.00 10.87
N ALA A 9 -7.15 10.22 9.81
CA ALA A 9 -6.10 9.48 9.12
C ALA A 9 -6.32 9.53 7.60
N ALA A 10 -5.24 9.66 6.82
CA ALA A 10 -5.26 9.49 5.37
C ALA A 10 -4.35 8.32 4.99
N ILE A 11 -4.93 7.30 4.39
CA ILE A 11 -4.26 6.10 3.90
C ILE A 11 -4.18 6.22 2.38
N VAL A 12 -2.97 6.11 1.83
CA VAL A 12 -2.69 6.45 0.42
C VAL A 12 -2.05 5.25 -0.26
N ALA A 13 -2.68 4.75 -1.33
CA ALA A 13 -2.27 3.57 -2.09
C ALA A 13 -1.82 2.38 -1.22
N PRO A 14 -2.59 1.93 -0.21
CA PRO A 14 -2.08 0.98 0.76
C PRO A 14 -1.91 -0.41 0.16
N VAL A 15 -0.72 -0.98 0.36
CA VAL A 15 -0.49 -2.42 0.15
C VAL A 15 -1.50 -3.22 0.99
N SER A 16 -2.19 -4.15 0.35
CA SER A 16 -3.16 -5.02 0.99
C SER A 16 -2.61 -6.44 1.14
N ASN A 17 -2.91 -7.09 2.26
CA ASN A 17 -2.52 -8.47 2.50
C ASN A 17 -3.59 -9.41 1.94
N TYR A 18 -3.20 -10.28 1.01
CA TYR A 18 -4.10 -11.24 0.35
C TYR A 18 -4.73 -12.26 1.30
N TRP A 19 -4.15 -12.44 2.49
CA TRP A 19 -4.55 -13.39 3.52
C TRP A 19 -5.34 -12.75 4.67
N TRP A 20 -5.68 -11.45 4.61
CA TRP A 20 -6.54 -10.85 5.62
C TRP A 20 -7.90 -11.55 5.71
N ARG A 21 -8.35 -11.83 6.94
CA ARG A 21 -9.67 -12.40 7.21
C ARG A 21 -10.78 -11.45 6.75
N GLY A 22 -11.88 -11.99 6.25
CA GLY A 22 -13.05 -11.20 5.84
C GLY A 22 -13.13 -10.87 4.35
N PHE A 23 -12.04 -10.97 3.59
CA PHE A 23 -12.14 -10.90 2.13
C PHE A 23 -12.80 -12.16 1.56
N PRO A 24 -13.67 -12.02 0.52
CA PRO A 24 -14.12 -13.15 -0.27
C PRO A 24 -12.92 -13.87 -0.90
N SER A 25 -12.90 -15.20 -0.80
CA SER A 25 -11.76 -16.00 -1.26
C SER A 25 -11.47 -15.83 -2.76
N ASN A 26 -12.50 -15.64 -3.58
CA ASN A 26 -12.35 -15.34 -5.01
C ASN A 26 -11.68 -13.98 -5.24
N LEU A 27 -12.07 -12.95 -4.48
CA LEU A 27 -11.50 -11.60 -4.60
C LEU A 27 -10.02 -11.60 -4.21
N SER A 28 -9.66 -12.16 -3.05
CA SER A 28 -8.26 -12.27 -2.63
C SER A 28 -7.41 -13.06 -3.62
N LYS A 29 -7.96 -14.16 -4.16
CA LYS A 29 -7.25 -15.00 -5.14
C LYS A 29 -7.05 -14.27 -6.46
N GLU A 30 -8.05 -13.53 -6.94
CA GLU A 30 -7.94 -12.73 -8.15
C GLU A 30 -6.89 -11.64 -7.98
N ALA A 31 -6.98 -10.85 -6.90
CA ALA A 31 -5.99 -9.82 -6.57
C ALA A 31 -4.56 -10.38 -6.46
N TYR A 32 -4.38 -11.53 -5.79
CA TYR A 32 -3.09 -12.21 -5.71
C TYR A 32 -2.55 -12.63 -7.08
N ASN A 33 -3.42 -13.02 -8.01
CA ASN A 33 -3.04 -13.49 -9.35
C ASN A 33 -2.74 -12.36 -10.34
N LEU A 34 -3.09 -11.11 -10.04
CA LEU A 34 -2.72 -9.95 -10.87
C LEU A 34 -1.23 -9.63 -10.80
N GLN A 35 -0.55 -10.05 -9.72
CA GLN A 35 0.88 -9.81 -9.53
C GLN A 35 1.74 -10.57 -10.54
N PHE A 36 2.96 -10.08 -10.75
CA PHE A 36 3.97 -10.86 -11.48
C PHE A 36 4.27 -12.19 -10.78
N LEU A 37 4.67 -13.19 -11.56
CA LEU A 37 4.95 -14.52 -11.02
C LEU A 37 6.01 -14.47 -9.91
N GLN A 38 7.08 -13.69 -10.07
CA GLN A 38 8.09 -13.54 -9.01
C GLN A 38 7.54 -12.89 -7.74
N ASP A 39 6.59 -11.96 -7.86
CA ASP A 39 6.01 -11.26 -6.72
C ASP A 39 5.09 -12.19 -5.94
N LYS A 40 4.30 -13.01 -6.64
CA LYS A 40 3.49 -14.08 -6.03
C LYS A 40 4.33 -14.99 -5.15
N TRP A 41 5.49 -15.42 -5.65
CA TRP A 41 6.41 -16.24 -4.87
C TRP A 41 7.03 -15.46 -3.71
N ALA A 42 7.52 -14.24 -3.96
CA ALA A 42 8.16 -13.42 -2.94
C ALA A 42 7.21 -13.17 -1.77
N VAL A 43 6.00 -12.65 -2.02
CA VAL A 43 5.01 -12.38 -0.96
C VAL A 43 4.53 -13.68 -0.31
N GLY A 44 4.47 -14.79 -1.06
CA GLY A 44 4.21 -16.12 -0.52
C GLY A 44 5.29 -16.58 0.48
N VAL A 45 6.57 -16.34 0.18
CA VAL A 45 7.67 -16.63 1.11
C VAL A 45 7.58 -15.75 2.36
N ALA A 46 7.28 -14.46 2.22
CA ALA A 46 7.05 -13.60 3.37
C ALA A 46 5.89 -14.07 4.26
N HIS A 47 4.85 -14.64 3.67
CA HIS A 47 3.71 -15.17 4.41
C HIS A 47 4.01 -16.51 5.11
N TYR A 48 4.51 -17.50 4.36
CA TYR A 48 4.63 -18.88 4.86
C TYR A 48 5.99 -19.22 5.48
N ALA A 49 7.05 -18.52 5.09
CA ALA A 49 8.42 -18.79 5.54
C ALA A 49 9.20 -17.48 5.76
N PRO A 50 8.74 -16.58 6.66
CA PRO A 50 9.30 -15.22 6.81
C PRO A 50 10.80 -15.19 7.14
N TRP A 51 11.34 -16.25 7.75
CA TRP A 51 12.78 -16.38 8.01
C TRP A 51 13.63 -16.49 6.72
N LEU A 52 13.02 -16.85 5.57
CA LEU A 52 13.67 -16.92 4.27
C LEU A 52 13.50 -15.65 3.43
N THR A 53 12.70 -14.66 3.86
CA THR A 53 12.38 -13.47 3.04
C THR A 53 13.61 -12.70 2.60
N TYR A 54 14.60 -12.54 3.48
CA TYR A 54 15.85 -11.87 3.13
C TYR A 54 16.63 -12.65 2.07
N TRP A 55 16.83 -13.94 2.29
CA TRP A 55 17.55 -14.80 1.34
C TRP A 55 16.86 -14.82 -0.02
N TRP A 56 15.53 -14.99 -0.05
CA TRP A 56 14.73 -15.02 -1.27
C TRP A 56 14.92 -13.77 -2.14
N ASN A 57 14.94 -12.60 -1.50
CA ASN A 57 15.05 -11.31 -2.17
C ASN A 57 16.49 -10.82 -2.38
N THR A 58 17.52 -11.57 -2.00
CA THR A 58 18.93 -11.16 -2.19
C THR A 58 19.77 -12.16 -2.98
N GLN A 59 19.28 -13.41 -3.13
CA GLN A 59 19.89 -14.38 -4.03
C GLN A 59 19.85 -13.91 -5.51
N LYS A 60 20.67 -14.54 -6.38
CA LYS A 60 20.88 -14.11 -7.78
C LYS A 60 20.38 -15.09 -8.86
N LEU A 61 19.81 -16.22 -8.46
CA LEU A 61 19.33 -17.29 -9.36
C LEU A 61 17.99 -16.94 -10.02
N PHE A 62 17.17 -16.12 -9.38
CA PHE A 62 15.89 -15.63 -9.90
C PHE A 62 15.56 -14.24 -9.33
N PRO A 63 14.66 -13.46 -9.95
CA PRO A 63 14.30 -12.14 -9.44
C PRO A 63 13.54 -12.24 -8.10
N GLY A 64 13.81 -11.31 -7.19
CA GLY A 64 12.97 -11.09 -6.00
C GLY A 64 11.77 -10.19 -6.31
N LEU A 65 11.20 -9.58 -5.27
CA LEU A 65 10.03 -8.70 -5.37
C LEU A 65 10.30 -7.51 -6.31
N SER A 66 9.47 -7.35 -7.34
CA SER A 66 9.63 -6.39 -8.43
C SER A 66 9.75 -4.94 -7.97
N VAL A 67 9.04 -4.57 -6.90
CA VAL A 67 9.06 -3.22 -6.31
C VAL A 67 10.42 -2.87 -5.71
N ILE A 68 11.10 -3.84 -5.06
CA ILE A 68 12.45 -3.63 -4.50
C ILE A 68 13.43 -3.29 -5.64
N TYR A 69 13.29 -3.96 -6.78
CA TYR A 69 14.12 -3.81 -7.96
C TYR A 69 13.60 -2.78 -8.98
N LYS A 70 12.48 -2.09 -8.66
CA LYS A 70 11.88 -1.01 -9.47
C LYS A 70 11.70 -1.41 -10.93
N ARG A 71 11.13 -2.59 -11.15
CA ARG A 71 10.88 -3.14 -12.50
C ARG A 71 9.99 -2.18 -13.28
N ALA A 72 10.50 -1.64 -14.40
CA ALA A 72 9.85 -0.54 -15.12
C ALA A 72 8.47 -0.89 -15.68
N ASP A 73 8.25 -2.15 -16.04
CA ASP A 73 6.96 -2.66 -16.54
C ASP A 73 5.94 -2.96 -15.42
N GLY A 74 6.29 -2.70 -14.16
CA GLY A 74 5.36 -2.68 -13.04
C GLY A 74 4.62 -1.36 -12.85
N PHE A 75 5.02 -0.31 -13.56
CA PHE A 75 4.41 1.02 -13.48
C PHE A 75 3.32 1.19 -14.55
N SER A 76 2.22 1.86 -14.19
CA SER A 76 1.19 2.23 -15.15
C SER A 76 1.65 3.36 -16.07
N SER A 77 0.91 3.60 -17.16
CA SER A 77 1.15 4.73 -18.05
C SER A 77 1.10 6.07 -17.30
N ALA A 78 0.26 6.19 -16.28
CA ALA A 78 0.18 7.37 -15.42
C ALA A 78 1.41 7.52 -14.51
N ASP A 79 1.88 6.41 -13.92
CA ASP A 79 3.09 6.40 -13.08
C ASP A 79 4.33 6.82 -13.87
N LEU A 80 4.46 6.38 -15.12
CA LEU A 80 5.56 6.75 -15.99
C LEU A 80 5.63 8.27 -16.27
N LYS A 81 4.49 8.97 -16.28
CA LYS A 81 4.45 10.43 -16.45
C LYS A 81 5.03 11.17 -15.24
N VAL A 82 4.88 10.61 -14.04
CA VAL A 82 5.41 11.20 -12.79
C VAL A 82 6.74 10.60 -12.35
N PHE A 83 7.25 9.61 -13.09
CA PHE A 83 8.50 8.90 -12.80
C PHE A 83 9.72 9.79 -12.55
N PRO A 84 9.93 10.93 -13.26
CA PRO A 84 11.06 11.83 -12.95
C PRO A 84 11.05 12.34 -11.51
N LYS A 85 9.87 12.56 -10.91
CA LYS A 85 9.75 12.98 -9.51
C LYS A 85 10.07 11.84 -8.53
N LEU A 86 9.77 10.60 -8.91
CA LEU A 86 10.20 9.42 -8.16
C LEU A 86 11.73 9.28 -8.21
N ALA A 87 12.34 9.46 -9.39
CA ALA A 87 13.79 9.38 -9.56
C ALA A 87 14.54 10.42 -8.71
N LEU A 88 13.99 11.63 -8.54
CA LEU A 88 14.54 12.63 -7.62
C LEU A 88 14.57 12.15 -6.16
N ARG A 89 13.69 11.23 -5.76
CA ARG A 89 13.70 10.67 -4.40
C ARG A 89 14.81 9.64 -4.18
N GLU A 90 15.47 9.15 -5.22
CA GLU A 90 16.64 8.25 -5.08
C GLU A 90 17.76 8.87 -4.26
N GLN A 91 17.89 10.20 -4.27
CA GLN A 91 18.89 10.90 -3.45
C GLN A 91 18.69 10.66 -1.94
N TYR A 92 17.49 10.25 -1.52
CA TYR A 92 17.16 9.92 -0.14
C TYR A 92 17.26 8.42 0.18
N ALA A 93 17.69 7.58 -0.78
CA ALA A 93 17.69 6.13 -0.60
C ALA A 93 18.55 5.67 0.58
N ALA A 94 19.68 6.34 0.83
CA ALA A 94 20.56 6.03 1.96
C ALA A 94 19.88 6.32 3.32
N GLN A 95 19.12 7.42 3.40
CA GLN A 95 18.37 7.81 4.60
C GLN A 95 17.18 6.89 4.82
N VAL A 96 16.42 6.57 3.76
CA VAL A 96 15.29 5.64 3.82
C VAL A 96 15.74 4.24 4.23
N ARG A 97 16.93 3.81 3.79
CA ARG A 97 17.51 2.49 4.11
C ARG A 97 18.58 2.53 5.20
N GLN A 98 18.58 3.56 6.05
CA GLN A 98 19.65 3.75 7.06
C GLN A 98 19.78 2.60 8.06
N GLN A 99 18.72 1.82 8.25
CA GLN A 99 18.70 0.63 9.12
C GLN A 99 19.14 -0.65 8.38
N GLY A 100 19.61 -0.52 7.13
CA GLY A 100 19.93 -1.63 6.24
C GLY A 100 18.71 -2.18 5.50
N GLU A 101 18.96 -2.92 4.42
CA GLU A 101 17.89 -3.43 3.55
C GLU A 101 16.98 -4.42 4.26
N TYR A 102 17.51 -5.21 5.21
CA TYR A 102 16.69 -6.14 5.98
C TYR A 102 15.59 -5.40 6.75
N LEU A 103 15.97 -4.43 7.58
CA LEU A 103 15.02 -3.70 8.42
C LEU A 103 14.12 -2.76 7.61
N SER A 104 14.62 -2.21 6.50
CA SER A 104 13.93 -1.15 5.75
C SER A 104 13.08 -1.66 4.59
N LEU A 105 13.22 -2.92 4.15
CA LEU A 105 12.46 -3.49 3.03
C LEU A 105 11.89 -4.86 3.38
N HIS A 106 12.75 -5.79 3.80
CA HIS A 106 12.36 -7.19 3.99
C HIS A 106 11.48 -7.37 5.23
N ARG A 107 11.74 -6.61 6.29
CA ARG A 107 10.90 -6.60 7.48
C ARG A 107 9.52 -6.01 7.19
N ASP A 108 9.43 -4.95 6.40
CA ASP A 108 8.15 -4.38 5.95
C ASP A 108 7.36 -5.40 5.14
N MET A 109 8.02 -6.16 4.28
CA MET A 109 7.40 -7.25 3.53
C MET A 109 6.90 -8.39 4.44
N ILE A 110 7.68 -8.80 5.44
CA ILE A 110 7.27 -9.79 6.45
C ILE A 110 6.05 -9.29 7.23
N ILE A 111 6.05 -8.02 7.65
CA ILE A 111 4.93 -7.44 8.38
C ILE A 111 3.70 -7.32 7.47
N GLY A 112 3.86 -6.75 6.28
CA GLY A 112 2.76 -6.47 5.36
C GLY A 112 2.05 -7.75 4.88
N PHE A 113 2.80 -8.81 4.57
CA PHE A 113 2.25 -10.07 4.06
C PHE A 113 2.19 -11.21 5.08
N GLY A 114 2.68 -10.99 6.30
CA GLY A 114 2.66 -11.98 7.38
C GLY A 114 1.26 -12.29 7.90
N HIS A 115 1.21 -13.11 8.96
CA HIS A 115 -0.03 -13.39 9.66
C HIS A 115 -0.42 -12.24 10.57
N TRP A 116 -1.64 -11.72 10.40
CA TRP A 116 -2.20 -10.67 11.26
C TRP A 116 -3.26 -11.27 12.17
N GLU A 117 -3.18 -10.96 13.46
CA GLU A 117 -4.17 -11.38 14.46
C GLU A 117 -5.52 -10.64 14.26
N PHE A 118 -5.52 -9.50 13.56
CA PHE A 118 -6.69 -8.72 13.21
C PHE A 118 -6.83 -8.54 11.69
N SER A 119 -8.01 -8.11 11.26
CA SER A 119 -8.25 -7.69 9.87
C SER A 119 -8.72 -6.24 9.83
N PRO A 120 -8.25 -5.43 8.87
CA PRO A 120 -8.82 -4.10 8.63
C PRO A 120 -10.34 -4.13 8.42
N LEU A 121 -10.87 -5.22 7.84
CA LEU A 121 -12.31 -5.41 7.56
C LEU A 121 -13.18 -5.58 8.82
N GLU A 122 -12.56 -5.74 9.98
CA GLU A 122 -13.22 -5.93 11.28
C GLU A 122 -13.12 -4.70 12.19
N LEU A 123 -12.55 -3.60 11.68
CA LEU A 123 -12.37 -2.38 12.47
C LEU A 123 -13.69 -1.62 12.64
N ASP A 124 -13.96 -1.24 13.88
CA ASP A 124 -15.01 -0.27 14.21
C ASP A 124 -14.60 1.14 13.79
N ASN A 125 -15.59 2.02 13.59
CA ASN A 125 -15.33 3.43 13.29
C ASN A 125 -14.54 4.06 14.44
N PRO A 126 -13.29 4.54 14.23
CA PRO A 126 -12.50 5.17 15.28
C PRO A 126 -13.02 6.56 15.67
N PHE A 127 -13.91 7.15 14.86
CA PHE A 127 -14.51 8.47 15.07
C PHE A 127 -16.05 8.40 15.04
N PRO A 128 -16.68 7.71 16.01
CA PRO A 128 -18.13 7.50 16.01
C PRO A 128 -18.94 8.79 16.25
N ASN A 129 -18.32 9.84 16.78
CA ASN A 129 -18.95 11.14 17.05
C ASN A 129 -18.57 12.20 16.00
N ASN A 130 -18.05 11.79 14.85
CA ASN A 130 -17.54 12.66 13.79
C ASN A 130 -16.46 13.64 14.28
N GLU A 131 -15.67 13.26 15.28
CA GLU A 131 -14.54 14.06 15.79
C GLU A 131 -13.30 13.97 14.89
N GLY A 132 -13.35 13.15 13.84
CA GLY A 132 -12.31 12.97 12.83
C GLY A 132 -12.82 12.12 11.66
N SER A 133 -11.96 11.89 10.68
CA SER A 133 -12.27 11.11 9.49
C SER A 133 -11.14 10.16 9.10
N VAL A 134 -11.48 9.07 8.43
CA VAL A 134 -10.50 8.18 7.81
C VAL A 134 -10.71 8.24 6.30
N HIS A 135 -9.66 8.62 5.59
CA HIS A 135 -9.63 8.71 4.13
C HIS A 135 -8.80 7.57 3.57
N LEU A 136 -9.27 6.96 2.49
CA LEU A 136 -8.54 5.96 1.73
C LEU A 136 -8.43 6.42 0.28
N TRP A 137 -7.23 6.66 -0.21
CA TRP A 137 -6.97 7.12 -1.58
C TRP A 137 -6.30 6.03 -2.39
N HIS A 138 -6.79 5.76 -3.60
CA HIS A 138 -6.21 4.73 -4.46
C HIS A 138 -6.41 5.07 -5.95
N GLY A 139 -5.33 5.01 -6.72
CA GLY A 139 -5.38 5.16 -8.19
C GLY A 139 -6.10 3.98 -8.86
N THR A 140 -6.98 4.26 -9.81
CA THR A 140 -7.76 3.20 -10.48
C THR A 140 -6.92 2.36 -11.47
N GLU A 141 -5.76 2.87 -11.87
CA GLU A 141 -4.79 2.18 -12.73
C GLU A 141 -3.54 1.73 -11.95
N ASP A 142 -3.65 1.55 -10.63
CA ASP A 142 -2.55 1.00 -9.83
C ASP A 142 -2.24 -0.45 -10.25
N THR A 143 -1.04 -0.64 -10.81
CA THR A 143 -0.52 -1.94 -11.26
C THR A 143 0.42 -2.59 -10.25
N ILE A 144 0.76 -1.89 -9.17
CA ILE A 144 1.66 -2.38 -8.11
C ILE A 144 0.83 -3.03 -7.01
N VAL A 145 -0.27 -2.40 -6.61
CA VAL A 145 -1.19 -2.87 -5.59
C VAL A 145 -2.59 -3.03 -6.16
N PRO A 146 -3.27 -4.17 -5.95
CA PRO A 146 -4.62 -4.36 -6.46
C PRO A 146 -5.64 -3.40 -5.84
N PHE A 147 -6.08 -2.44 -6.64
CA PHE A 147 -7.13 -1.48 -6.31
C PHE A 147 -8.44 -2.12 -5.82
N SER A 148 -8.77 -3.31 -6.32
CA SER A 148 -9.99 -4.05 -5.97
C SER A 148 -10.12 -4.34 -4.48
N LEU A 149 -9.01 -4.55 -3.76
CA LEU A 149 -9.02 -4.82 -2.32
C LEU A 149 -9.35 -3.57 -1.51
N SER A 150 -8.79 -2.40 -1.87
CA SER A 150 -9.15 -1.12 -1.24
C SER A 150 -10.61 -0.76 -1.47
N ARG A 151 -11.14 -0.98 -2.69
CA ARG A 151 -12.55 -0.77 -2.99
C ARG A 151 -13.46 -1.68 -2.16
N TYR A 152 -13.09 -2.94 -1.96
CA TYR A 152 -13.87 -3.83 -1.10
C TYR A 152 -13.84 -3.40 0.37
N ILE A 153 -12.68 -2.99 0.88
CA ILE A 153 -12.55 -2.47 2.26
C ILE A 153 -13.49 -1.29 2.48
N SER A 154 -13.50 -0.31 1.57
CA SER A 154 -14.37 0.87 1.72
C SER A 154 -15.85 0.56 1.59
N GLN A 155 -16.23 -0.39 0.74
CA GLN A 155 -17.61 -0.87 0.66
C GLN A 155 -18.05 -1.57 1.96
N LYS A 156 -17.14 -2.28 2.63
CA LYS A 156 -17.43 -2.98 3.88
C LYS A 156 -17.46 -2.03 5.09
N LEU A 157 -16.58 -1.03 5.10
CA LEU A 157 -16.39 -0.08 6.20
C LEU A 157 -16.91 1.29 5.76
N SER A 158 -18.22 1.50 5.90
CA SER A 158 -18.91 2.72 5.43
C SER A 158 -18.45 4.03 6.10
N TRP A 159 -17.65 3.95 7.17
CA TRP A 159 -17.05 5.09 7.83
C TRP A 159 -15.76 5.58 7.14
N ILE A 160 -15.20 4.80 6.19
CA ILE A 160 -14.07 5.21 5.37
C ILE A 160 -14.57 6.12 4.24
N GLN A 161 -13.95 7.29 4.12
CA GLN A 161 -14.11 8.16 2.96
C GLN A 161 -13.17 7.67 1.86
N PHE A 162 -13.71 6.96 0.87
CA PHE A 162 -12.91 6.39 -0.21
C PHE A 162 -12.81 7.34 -1.40
N HIS A 163 -11.58 7.61 -1.81
CA HIS A 163 -11.20 8.49 -2.91
C HIS A 163 -10.55 7.65 -3.99
N GLU A 164 -11.34 7.31 -5.00
CA GLU A 164 -10.82 6.74 -6.24
C GLU A 164 -10.20 7.86 -7.05
N VAL A 165 -8.95 7.70 -7.50
CA VAL A 165 -8.27 8.68 -8.35
C VAL A 165 -8.28 8.14 -9.78
N PRO A 166 -9.16 8.65 -10.66
CA PRO A 166 -9.29 8.15 -12.03
C PRO A 166 -8.00 8.35 -12.81
N ASP A 167 -7.71 7.41 -13.72
CA ASP A 167 -6.56 7.44 -14.65
C ASP A 167 -5.20 7.60 -13.95
N ALA A 168 -5.10 7.18 -12.68
CA ALA A 168 -3.92 7.32 -11.85
C ALA A 168 -3.38 5.96 -11.39
N GLY A 169 -2.05 5.82 -11.40
CA GLY A 169 -1.35 4.64 -10.89
C GLY A 169 -0.97 4.76 -9.41
N HIS A 170 -0.05 3.91 -8.94
CA HIS A 170 0.40 3.87 -7.55
C HIS A 170 1.08 5.18 -7.11
N MET A 171 1.77 5.83 -8.04
CA MET A 171 2.62 6.99 -7.81
C MET A 171 1.86 8.32 -7.89
N PHE A 172 0.53 8.29 -7.95
CA PHE A 172 -0.32 9.48 -7.99
C PHE A 172 -0.02 10.54 -6.91
N PRO A 173 0.45 10.21 -5.68
CA PRO A 173 0.77 11.23 -4.67
C PRO A 173 1.91 12.18 -5.10
N LEU A 174 2.69 11.80 -6.10
CA LEU A 174 3.75 12.63 -6.69
C LEU A 174 3.25 13.58 -7.79
N ALA A 175 2.00 13.43 -8.26
CA ALA A 175 1.41 14.37 -9.21
C ALA A 175 1.32 15.78 -8.60
N ASP A 176 1.41 16.81 -9.44
CA ASP A 176 1.37 18.20 -8.97
C ASP A 176 0.06 18.51 -8.24
N GLY A 177 0.18 19.11 -7.05
CA GLY A 177 -0.96 19.46 -6.18
C GLY A 177 -1.61 18.28 -5.45
N MET A 178 -1.32 17.03 -5.79
CA MET A 178 -2.01 15.88 -5.20
C MET A 178 -1.73 15.72 -3.70
N SER A 179 -0.50 15.97 -3.27
CA SER A 179 -0.16 15.95 -1.84
C SER A 179 -0.97 16.99 -1.05
N ASP A 180 -1.15 18.19 -1.61
CA ASP A 180 -1.95 19.25 -0.97
C ASP A 180 -3.42 18.86 -0.91
N VAL A 181 -3.97 18.28 -1.99
CA VAL A 181 -5.35 17.77 -2.03
C VAL A 181 -5.60 16.73 -0.94
N ILE A 182 -4.70 15.75 -0.79
CA ILE A 182 -4.83 14.70 0.24
C ILE A 182 -4.79 15.30 1.65
N VAL A 183 -3.84 16.21 1.90
CA VAL A 183 -3.69 16.85 3.22
C VAL A 183 -4.85 17.80 3.52
N GLU A 184 -5.32 18.58 2.55
CA GLU A 184 -6.48 19.44 2.69
C GLU A 184 -7.75 18.63 2.98
N ALA A 185 -7.97 17.51 2.29
CA ALA A 185 -9.12 16.64 2.54
C ALA A 185 -9.11 16.12 3.99
N LEU A 186 -7.94 15.71 4.48
CA LEU A 186 -7.76 15.25 5.86
C LEU A 186 -8.02 16.37 6.89
N LEU A 187 -7.49 17.57 6.66
CA LEU A 187 -7.52 18.67 7.64
C LEU A 187 -8.81 19.49 7.62
N LEU A 188 -9.41 19.66 6.43
CA LEU A 188 -10.58 20.51 6.23
C LEU A 188 -11.88 19.69 6.16
N GLY A 189 -11.79 18.37 6.12
CA GLY A 189 -12.95 17.48 6.03
C GLY A 189 -13.78 17.71 4.78
N LYS A 190 -13.16 18.17 3.68
CA LYS A 190 -13.83 18.33 2.39
C LYS A 190 -14.30 16.93 1.94
N LYS A 191 -15.61 16.72 2.00
CA LYS A 191 -16.30 15.51 1.54
C LYS A 191 -16.40 15.49 0.03
#